data_AF-A0A7W0Q237-F1
#
_entry.id   AF-A0A7W0Q237-F1
#
_cell.length_a   1.000
_cell.length_b   1.000
_cell.length_c   1.000
_cell.angle_alpha   90.00
_cell.angle_beta   90.00
_cell.angle_gamma   90.00
#
_symmetry.space_group_name_H-M   'P 1'
#
loop_
_entity.id
_entity.type
_entity.pdbx_description
1 polymer ?
#
loop_
_entity_poly.entity_id
_entity_poly.type
_entity_poly.pdbx_seq_one_letter_code
_entity_poly.pdbx_strand_id
1 'polypeptide(L)'
;MKLAPVVDVRHPMYSSPERREHVIGIAWWMLRTLWMFVIAVPLLAIVIAVMLPRELMHGDGSRSEATERQIKKLKFEAFPLWAVEHLADACPRSLAELATSSDDMTTDAWGTPLEMYCGDDIRGIELRSAGEDGLFRTDDDITSWGGHHGGKAWD
;
A
#
# COMPACT_ATOMS: atom_id res chain seq x y z
N MET A 1 94.32 30.68 -23.49
CA MET A 1 92.86 30.55 -23.68
C MET A 1 92.33 29.61 -22.61
N LYS A 2 91.51 30.11 -21.68
CA LYS A 2 90.91 29.30 -20.59
C LYS A 2 89.54 28.79 -21.08
N LEU A 3 89.37 27.48 -21.14
CA LEU A 3 88.10 26.84 -21.45
C LEU A 3 87.19 26.96 -20.22
N ALA A 4 85.95 27.41 -20.43
CA ALA A 4 84.95 27.55 -19.37
C ALA A 4 84.52 26.16 -18.86
N PRO A 5 84.23 26.01 -17.56
CA PRO A 5 83.77 24.75 -16.99
C PRO A 5 82.39 24.39 -17.53
N VAL A 6 82.25 23.18 -18.04
CA VAL A 6 80.97 22.58 -18.42
C VAL A 6 80.16 22.33 -17.14
N VAL A 7 79.09 23.10 -16.96
CA VAL A 7 78.12 22.90 -15.87
C VAL A 7 77.10 21.88 -16.35
N ASP A 8 77.15 20.68 -15.78
CA ASP A 8 76.18 19.62 -16.03
C ASP A 8 74.86 19.95 -15.32
N VAL A 9 73.88 20.42 -16.09
CA VAL A 9 72.56 20.77 -15.59
C VAL A 9 71.75 19.47 -15.50
N ARG A 10 71.63 18.91 -14.29
CA ARG A 10 70.74 17.77 -14.03
C ARG A 10 69.32 18.13 -14.44
N HIS A 11 68.83 17.52 -15.51
CA HIS A 11 67.43 17.63 -15.88
C HIS A 11 66.56 16.98 -14.80
N PRO A 12 65.40 17.58 -14.47
CA PRO A 12 64.48 17.00 -13.50
C PRO A 12 64.02 15.62 -13.98
N MET A 13 64.32 14.61 -13.18
CA MET A 13 64.11 13.18 -13.45
C MET A 13 62.62 12.77 -13.34
N TYR A 14 61.67 13.64 -13.73
CA TYR A 14 60.26 13.51 -13.37
C TYR A 14 59.26 13.85 -14.49
N SER A 15 59.63 13.62 -15.75
CA SER A 15 58.69 13.69 -16.88
C SER A 15 58.86 12.50 -17.83
N SER A 16 58.69 11.26 -17.33
CA SER A 16 58.57 10.11 -18.23
C SER A 16 57.16 10.07 -18.84
N PRO A 17 57.03 9.91 -20.17
CA PRO A 17 55.73 9.79 -20.85
C PRO A 17 54.87 8.63 -20.31
N GLU A 18 55.50 7.59 -19.77
CA GLU A 18 54.84 6.44 -19.09
C GLU A 18 53.87 6.86 -17.98
N ARG A 19 54.20 7.88 -17.17
CA ARG A 19 53.30 8.29 -16.07
C ARG A 19 52.02 8.95 -16.59
N ARG A 20 52.04 9.55 -17.79
CA ARG A 20 50.85 10.20 -18.37
C ARG A 20 49.81 9.17 -18.81
N GLU A 21 50.25 8.03 -19.33
CA GLU A 21 49.35 6.95 -19.75
C GLU A 21 48.61 6.33 -18.55
N HIS A 22 49.30 6.14 -17.42
CA HIS A 22 48.67 5.66 -16.19
C HIS A 22 47.61 6.63 -15.65
N VAL A 23 47.87 7.94 -15.67
CA VAL A 23 46.91 8.93 -15.17
C VAL A 23 45.67 9.01 -16.06
N ILE A 24 45.84 8.95 -17.38
CA ILE A 24 44.71 8.94 -18.34
C ILE A 24 43.88 7.67 -18.18
N GLY A 25 44.51 6.51 -17.99
CA GLY A 25 43.82 5.24 -17.77
C GLY A 25 42.96 5.26 -16.50
N ILE A 26 43.49 5.78 -15.39
CA ILE A 26 42.74 5.90 -14.13
C ILE A 26 41.56 6.86 -14.28
N ALA A 27 41.77 8.02 -14.92
CA ALA A 27 40.70 9.00 -15.15
C ALA A 27 39.56 8.42 -15.99
N TRP A 28 39.88 7.65 -17.03
CA TRP A 28 38.88 6.95 -17.86
C TRP A 28 38.12 5.89 -17.07
N TRP A 29 38.81 5.14 -16.22
CA TRP A 29 38.19 4.12 -15.38
C TRP A 29 37.24 4.74 -14.35
N MET A 30 37.63 5.85 -13.73
CA MET A 30 36.77 6.63 -12.81
C MET A 30 35.55 7.21 -13.54
N LEU A 31 35.73 7.78 -14.73
CA LEU A 31 34.62 8.34 -15.50
C LEU A 31 33.61 7.27 -15.90
N ARG A 32 34.09 6.08 -16.31
CA ARG A 32 33.24 4.94 -16.68
C ARG A 32 32.43 4.41 -15.50
N THR A 33 33.05 4.26 -14.34
CA THR A 33 32.36 3.77 -13.12
C THR A 33 31.32 4.77 -12.64
N LEU A 34 31.64 6.08 -12.62
CA LEU A 34 30.67 7.13 -12.30
C LEU A 34 29.44 7.09 -13.21
N TRP A 35 29.65 6.97 -14.53
CA TRP A 35 28.54 6.88 -15.50
C TRP A 35 27.64 5.66 -15.26
N MET A 36 28.23 4.52 -14.88
CA MET A 36 27.48 3.32 -14.57
C MET A 36 26.54 3.53 -13.38
N PHE A 37 26.99 4.19 -12.31
CA PHE A 37 26.14 4.47 -11.16
C PHE A 37 25.02 5.48 -11.47
N VAL A 38 25.32 6.51 -12.27
CA VAL A 38 24.32 7.51 -12.69
C VAL A 38 23.15 6.87 -13.42
N ILE A 39 23.37 5.80 -14.19
CA ILE A 39 22.28 5.05 -14.85
C ILE A 39 21.70 3.96 -13.95
N ALA A 40 22.54 3.20 -13.25
CA ALA A 40 22.08 2.01 -12.52
C ALA A 40 21.18 2.36 -11.32
N VAL A 41 21.50 3.44 -10.59
CA VAL A 41 20.74 3.87 -9.41
C VAL A 41 19.29 4.25 -9.75
N PRO A 42 18.99 5.12 -10.74
CA PRO A 42 17.60 5.46 -11.06
C PRO A 42 16.83 4.25 -11.62
N LEU A 43 17.46 3.38 -12.40
CA LEU A 43 16.81 2.16 -12.87
C LEU A 43 16.43 1.24 -11.71
N LEU A 44 17.31 1.08 -10.73
CA LEU A 44 17.03 0.31 -9.52
C LEU A 44 15.87 0.92 -8.72
N ALA A 45 15.85 2.25 -8.57
CA ALA A 45 14.76 2.95 -7.87
C ALA A 45 13.40 2.74 -8.58
N ILE A 46 13.36 2.77 -9.91
CA ILE A 46 12.14 2.49 -10.69
C ILE A 46 11.67 1.05 -10.47
N VAL A 47 12.59 0.07 -10.49
CA VAL A 47 12.22 -1.34 -10.24
C VAL A 47 11.63 -1.50 -8.84
N ILE A 48 12.25 -0.90 -7.82
CA ILE A 48 11.71 -0.93 -6.44
C ILE A 48 10.32 -0.27 -6.40
N ALA A 49 10.15 0.89 -7.02
CA ALA A 49 8.87 1.61 -7.04
C ALA A 49 7.75 0.83 -7.76
N VAL A 50 8.08 0.03 -8.78
CA VAL A 50 7.12 -0.82 -9.50
C VAL A 50 6.83 -2.11 -8.73
N MET A 51 7.83 -2.67 -8.05
CA MET A 51 7.71 -3.94 -7.31
C MET A 51 7.06 -3.78 -5.94
N LEU A 52 7.12 -2.60 -5.32
CA LEU A 52 6.43 -2.36 -4.06
C LEU A 52 4.92 -2.29 -4.31
N PRO A 53 4.13 -3.18 -3.69
CA PRO A 53 2.68 -3.17 -3.83
C PRO A 53 2.13 -1.81 -3.36
N ARG A 54 1.26 -1.21 -4.18
CA ARG A 54 0.58 0.05 -3.87
C ARG A 54 -0.31 -0.03 -2.62
N GLU A 55 -0.56 -1.24 -2.13
CA GLU A 55 -1.32 -1.51 -0.91
C GLU A 55 -0.68 -0.94 0.36
N LEU A 56 0.65 -0.70 0.39
CA LEU A 56 1.34 -0.15 1.58
C LEU A 56 1.12 1.35 1.83
N MET A 57 0.53 2.10 0.88
CA MET A 57 0.36 3.57 0.99
C MET A 57 -1.10 4.04 1.10
N HIS A 58 -2.07 3.13 1.09
CA HIS A 58 -3.47 3.49 1.32
C HIS A 58 -3.76 3.38 2.82
N GLY A 59 -3.76 4.52 3.51
CA GLY A 59 -4.10 4.60 4.92
C GLY A 59 -5.45 3.96 5.23
N ASP A 60 -5.60 3.55 6.49
CA ASP A 60 -6.67 2.68 7.01
C ASP A 60 -8.09 3.20 6.71
N GLY A 61 -8.24 4.51 6.46
CA GLY A 61 -9.49 5.13 6.00
C GLY A 61 -10.06 4.55 4.70
N SER A 62 -9.22 4.05 3.79
CA SER A 62 -9.73 3.47 2.53
C SER A 62 -10.48 2.15 2.75
N ARG A 63 -10.07 1.35 3.74
CA ARG A 63 -10.68 0.06 4.06
C ARG A 63 -11.98 0.23 4.85
N SER A 64 -12.01 1.16 5.80
CA SER A 64 -13.23 1.48 6.53
C SER A 64 -14.30 2.05 5.60
N GLU A 65 -13.95 2.98 4.70
CA GLU A 65 -14.88 3.51 3.70
C GLU A 65 -15.35 2.46 2.68
N ALA A 66 -14.50 1.47 2.35
CA ALA A 66 -14.89 0.36 1.49
C ALA A 66 -15.93 -0.53 2.17
N THR A 67 -15.67 -0.91 3.43
CA THR A 67 -16.56 -1.72 4.26
C THR A 67 -17.89 -0.99 4.53
N GLU A 68 -17.85 0.31 4.83
CA GLU A 68 -19.06 1.10 5.04
C GLU A 68 -19.94 1.14 3.78
N ARG A 69 -19.32 1.34 2.60
CA ARG A 69 -20.04 1.29 1.32
C ARG A 69 -20.66 -0.08 1.05
N GLN A 70 -19.93 -1.15 1.33
CA GLN A 70 -20.40 -2.52 1.18
C GLN A 70 -21.61 -2.79 2.09
N ILE A 71 -21.52 -2.44 3.37
CA ILE A 71 -22.62 -2.56 4.33
C ILE A 71 -23.85 -1.75 3.87
N LYS A 72 -23.65 -0.50 3.44
CA LYS A 72 -24.73 0.35 2.93
C LYS A 72 -25.39 -0.28 1.70
N LYS A 73 -24.61 -0.80 0.77
CA LYS A 73 -25.11 -1.48 -0.43
C LYS A 73 -25.97 -2.70 -0.08
N LEU A 74 -25.50 -3.56 0.82
CA LEU A 74 -26.25 -4.73 1.25
C LEU A 74 -27.58 -4.36 1.92
N LYS A 75 -27.55 -3.38 2.83
CA LYS A 75 -28.75 -2.97 3.57
C LYS A 75 -29.76 -2.19 2.73
N PHE A 76 -29.30 -1.24 1.93
CA PHE A 76 -30.19 -0.29 1.25
C PHE A 76 -30.52 -0.70 -0.18
N GLU A 77 -29.74 -1.58 -0.81
CA GLU A 77 -29.99 -2.05 -2.17
C GLU A 77 -30.38 -3.53 -2.19
N ALA A 78 -29.56 -4.41 -1.60
CA ALA A 78 -29.79 -5.86 -1.69
C ALA A 78 -30.97 -6.34 -0.83
N PHE A 79 -31.06 -5.88 0.42
CA PHE A 79 -32.13 -6.32 1.33
C PHE A 79 -33.55 -5.93 0.86
N PRO A 80 -33.83 -4.70 0.39
CA PRO A 80 -35.15 -4.38 -0.13
C PRO A 80 -35.53 -5.21 -1.36
N LEU A 81 -34.57 -5.51 -2.24
CA LEU A 81 -34.80 -6.37 -3.39
C LEU A 81 -35.14 -7.80 -2.94
N TRP A 82 -34.35 -8.36 -2.03
CA TRP A 82 -34.60 -9.67 -1.43
C TRP A 82 -35.97 -9.73 -0.75
N ALA A 83 -36.35 -8.70 0.01
CA ALA A 83 -37.60 -8.65 0.77
C ALA A 83 -38.85 -8.64 -0.15
N VAL A 84 -38.75 -8.06 -1.35
CA VAL A 84 -39.84 -8.10 -2.34
C VAL A 84 -40.03 -9.52 -2.90
N GLU A 85 -38.95 -10.28 -3.02
CA GLU A 85 -38.97 -11.67 -3.52
C GLU A 85 -39.36 -12.68 -2.42
N HIS A 86 -39.13 -12.35 -1.16
CA HIS A 86 -39.31 -13.23 0.00
C HIS A 86 -40.37 -12.70 0.98
N LEU A 87 -41.57 -12.38 0.49
CA LEU A 87 -42.66 -11.80 1.29
C LEU A 87 -43.12 -12.65 2.49
N ALA A 88 -42.83 -13.96 2.47
CA ALA A 88 -43.17 -14.87 3.56
C ALA A 88 -42.12 -14.87 4.69
N ASP A 89 -40.89 -14.44 4.41
CA ASP A 89 -39.78 -14.45 5.34
C ASP A 89 -39.48 -13.01 5.79
N ALA A 90 -39.48 -12.77 7.11
CA ALA A 90 -39.17 -11.44 7.64
C ALA A 90 -37.68 -11.08 7.51
N CYS A 91 -36.81 -12.09 7.48
CA CYS A 91 -35.37 -11.94 7.55
C CYS A 91 -34.66 -12.98 6.68
N PRO A 92 -33.57 -12.61 5.99
CA PRO A 92 -32.71 -13.57 5.31
C PRO A 92 -32.04 -14.48 6.34
N ARG A 93 -31.79 -15.74 5.98
CA ARG A 93 -31.13 -16.71 6.89
C ARG A 93 -29.63 -16.53 6.92
N SER A 94 -29.07 -15.95 5.85
CA SER A 94 -27.64 -15.68 5.73
C SER A 94 -27.39 -14.48 4.82
N LEU A 95 -26.21 -13.86 4.98
CA LEU A 95 -25.74 -12.80 4.08
C LEU A 95 -25.60 -13.27 2.62
N ALA A 96 -25.38 -14.57 2.39
CA ALA A 96 -25.31 -15.14 1.05
C ALA A 96 -26.63 -15.02 0.27
N GLU A 97 -27.78 -14.97 0.96
CA GLU A 97 -29.08 -14.75 0.31
C GLU A 97 -29.24 -13.32 -0.22
N LEU A 98 -28.50 -12.36 0.35
CA LEU A 98 -28.47 -10.97 -0.10
C LEU A 98 -27.42 -10.75 -1.20
N ALA A 99 -26.31 -11.50 -1.16
CA ALA A 99 -25.21 -11.38 -2.11
C ALA A 99 -25.55 -12.06 -3.44
N THR A 100 -26.27 -11.35 -4.30
CA THR A 100 -26.77 -11.89 -5.59
C THR A 100 -25.67 -12.24 -6.59
N SER A 101 -24.41 -11.83 -6.38
CA SER A 101 -23.37 -12.00 -7.41
C SER A 101 -21.91 -12.05 -6.94
N SER A 102 -21.57 -11.97 -5.64
CA SER A 102 -20.17 -12.00 -5.21
C SER A 102 -19.98 -12.49 -3.77
N ASP A 103 -19.17 -13.53 -3.58
CA ASP A 103 -18.73 -14.02 -2.26
C ASP A 103 -18.03 -12.92 -1.45
N ASP A 104 -17.36 -11.99 -2.14
CA ASP A 104 -16.66 -10.83 -1.58
C ASP A 104 -17.58 -9.85 -0.82
N MET A 105 -18.91 -10.02 -0.89
CA MET A 105 -19.83 -9.17 -0.13
C MET A 105 -20.08 -9.66 1.31
N THR A 106 -19.58 -10.83 1.69
CA THR A 106 -19.84 -11.42 3.01
C THR A 106 -18.75 -11.14 4.06
N THR A 107 -17.60 -10.64 3.63
CA THR A 107 -16.45 -10.30 4.47
C THR A 107 -16.10 -8.82 4.35
N ASP A 108 -15.67 -8.21 5.44
CA ASP A 108 -15.15 -6.84 5.44
C ASP A 108 -13.80 -6.70 4.71
N ALA A 109 -13.30 -5.47 4.61
CA ALA A 109 -12.02 -5.18 3.95
C ALA A 109 -10.78 -5.76 4.68
N TRP A 110 -10.96 -6.31 5.88
CA TRP A 110 -9.92 -6.98 6.66
C TRP A 110 -10.05 -8.51 6.60
N GLY A 111 -11.05 -9.04 5.91
CA GLY A 111 -11.30 -10.47 5.71
C GLY A 111 -12.12 -11.12 6.83
N THR A 112 -12.71 -10.33 7.74
CA THR A 112 -13.59 -10.84 8.79
C THR A 112 -15.02 -10.96 8.25
N PRO A 113 -15.74 -12.07 8.48
CA PRO A 113 -17.14 -12.19 8.08
C PRO A 113 -18.01 -11.12 8.75
N LEU A 114 -18.91 -10.49 7.99
CA LEU A 114 -19.88 -9.55 8.52
C LEU A 114 -20.92 -10.29 9.38
N GLU A 115 -21.29 -9.69 10.52
CA GLU A 115 -22.42 -10.16 11.31
C GLU A 115 -23.73 -9.52 10.82
N MET A 116 -24.78 -10.34 10.73
CA MET A 116 -26.11 -9.90 10.36
C MET A 116 -27.08 -10.11 11.52
N TYR A 117 -27.75 -9.04 11.91
CA TYR A 117 -28.81 -9.05 12.90
C TYR A 117 -30.13 -8.69 12.24
N CYS A 118 -31.17 -9.43 12.57
CA CYS A 118 -32.52 -9.17 12.14
C CYS A 118 -33.47 -9.51 13.28
N GLY A 119 -34.41 -8.61 13.56
CA GLY A 119 -35.37 -8.77 14.66
C GLY A 119 -36.37 -7.62 14.68
N ASP A 120 -37.47 -7.81 15.40
CA ASP A 120 -38.60 -6.86 15.39
C ASP A 120 -38.23 -5.45 15.88
N ASP A 121 -37.21 -5.35 16.74
CA ASP A 121 -36.70 -4.08 17.27
C ASP A 121 -35.87 -3.29 16.24
N ILE A 122 -35.47 -3.93 15.13
CA ILE A 122 -34.64 -3.35 14.08
C ILE A 122 -35.50 -3.20 12.82
N ARG A 123 -35.61 -1.98 12.28
CA ARG A 123 -36.31 -1.75 11.01
C ARG A 123 -35.47 -2.30 9.85
N GLY A 124 -35.62 -3.59 9.57
CA GLY A 124 -34.90 -4.34 8.54
C GLY A 124 -33.72 -5.11 9.13
N ILE A 125 -32.58 -5.08 8.44
CA ILE A 125 -31.35 -5.75 8.88
C ILE A 125 -30.33 -4.74 9.41
N GLU A 126 -29.58 -5.18 10.41
CA GLU A 126 -28.35 -4.55 10.85
C GLU A 126 -27.16 -5.42 10.44
N LEU A 127 -26.13 -4.76 9.89
CA LEU A 127 -24.90 -5.40 9.49
C LEU A 127 -23.77 -4.76 10.28
N ARG A 128 -22.85 -5.60 10.76
CA ARG A 128 -21.71 -5.17 11.56
C ARG A 128 -20.41 -5.79 11.06
N SER A 129 -19.39 -4.95 10.94
CA SER A 129 -18.00 -5.31 10.70
C SER A 129 -17.22 -5.27 12.01
N ALA A 130 -16.32 -6.22 12.22
CA ALA A 130 -15.42 -6.22 13.38
C ALA A 130 -14.35 -5.13 13.28
N GLY A 131 -14.09 -4.61 12.07
CA GLY A 131 -13.16 -3.50 11.90
C GLY A 131 -11.73 -4.00 11.71
N GLU A 132 -10.77 -3.16 12.08
CA GLU A 132 -9.35 -3.42 11.87
C GLU A 132 -8.80 -4.43 12.87
N ASP A 133 -9.29 -4.44 14.11
CA ASP A 133 -8.82 -5.35 15.14
C ASP A 133 -9.39 -6.78 15.03
N GLY A 134 -10.42 -6.96 14.20
CA GLY A 134 -11.08 -8.24 13.97
C GLY A 134 -11.90 -8.74 15.17
N LEU A 135 -12.18 -7.87 16.15
CA LEU A 135 -12.95 -8.18 17.34
C LEU A 135 -14.27 -7.40 17.32
N PHE A 136 -15.39 -8.09 17.48
CA PHE A 136 -16.67 -7.39 17.60
C PHE A 136 -16.83 -6.72 18.97
N ARG A 137 -17.60 -5.63 18.99
CA ARG A 137 -17.95 -4.83 20.18
C ARG A 137 -16.80 -3.98 20.68
N THR A 138 -15.99 -3.49 19.76
CA THR A 138 -14.87 -2.56 19.98
C THR A 138 -15.18 -1.21 19.36
N ASP A 139 -14.26 -0.25 19.51
CA ASP A 139 -14.47 1.13 19.07
C ASP A 139 -14.44 1.29 17.53
N ASP A 140 -13.82 0.35 16.82
CA ASP A 140 -13.66 0.33 15.36
C ASP A 140 -14.75 -0.48 14.63
N ASP A 141 -15.73 -1.02 15.36
CA ASP A 141 -16.93 -1.63 14.78
C ASP A 141 -17.63 -0.66 13.81
N ILE A 142 -17.89 -1.13 12.59
CA ILE A 142 -18.66 -0.38 11.59
C ILE A 142 -20.07 -0.97 11.52
N THR A 143 -21.08 -0.16 11.80
CA THR A 143 -22.49 -0.55 11.79
C THR A 143 -23.26 0.09 10.65
N SER A 144 -24.30 -0.59 10.17
CA SER A 144 -25.15 -0.10 9.07
C SER A 144 -26.00 1.12 9.41
N TRP A 145 -25.98 1.60 10.65
CA TRP A 145 -26.69 2.79 11.13
C TRP A 145 -25.78 4.01 11.31
N GLY A 146 -24.48 3.88 11.03
CA GLY A 146 -23.53 5.00 11.07
C GLY A 146 -23.09 5.41 12.48
N GLY A 147 -23.27 4.52 13.47
CA GLY A 147 -22.70 4.70 14.80
C GLY A 147 -21.32 4.04 14.86
N HIS A 148 -20.25 4.82 14.95
CA HIS A 148 -19.01 4.33 15.55
C HIS A 148 -19.28 4.19 17.05
N HIS A 149 -19.14 2.98 17.59
CA HIS A 149 -19.33 2.72 19.02
C HIS A 149 -18.17 3.22 19.91
N GLY A 150 -17.33 4.12 19.38
CA GLY A 150 -16.34 4.90 20.11
C GLY A 150 -16.97 5.80 21.17
N GLY A 151 -17.24 5.20 22.33
CA GLY A 151 -17.44 5.89 23.60
C GLY A 151 -18.81 6.54 23.82
N LYS A 152 -19.80 5.75 24.25
CA LYS A 152 -20.47 5.96 25.54
C LYS A 152 -20.95 4.62 26.08
N ALA A 153 -20.24 4.11 27.09
CA ALA A 153 -20.74 3.08 27.97
C ALA A 153 -22.13 3.51 28.47
N TRP A 154 -23.10 2.60 28.39
CA TRP A 154 -24.41 2.77 28.99
C TRP A 154 -24.24 2.73 30.51
N ASP A 155 -24.13 3.89 31.14
CA ASP A 155 -24.40 4.12 32.56
C ASP A 155 -25.89 4.44 32.77
#